data_AF-A0A1H3YEA0-F1
#
_entry.id   AF-A0A1H3YEA0-F1
#
_cell.length_a   1.000
_cell.length_b   1.000
_cell.length_c   1.000
_cell.angle_alpha   90.00
_cell.angle_beta   90.00
_cell.angle_gamma   90.00
#
_symmetry.space_group_name_H-M   'P 1'
#
loop_
_entity.id
_entity.type
_entity.pdbx_description
1 polymer ?
#
loop_
_entity_poly.entity_id
_entity_poly.type
_entity_poly.pdbx_seq_one_letter_code
_entity_poly.pdbx_strand_id
1 'polypeptide(L)'
;MGLIQSFKGSVSGELANQWKEFFVCDSMSSEVLLKRATHKVSGKSSNTKGDADVITKDSVVIVNEGQVALLVDQGQIIDVAAEAGAYSWEDNGSASIFAGDFANVFKEFGRRFTFGGEKPVQQRVYYVNTKDITGLKFGTPSPIPFRILDANIGLDMDTNLKCNGNYSMRVSDPTQLYTAIAGNVRDEYTIEDIQDQLRATFVQALQPALGKLSGMGIRPSGIPGYTKEISEAMADELNYDWTEKYGLAITSVQILSTIIPDEDAATLKELQKSGALRSQSMAGATLVQAQADAMRAAASNSNGAAMGFFGMGMAMQAGGANGADLLNQGAAMNQMGGQPMQGQQNFAGAQGAPQPQGAPQQNRWFCPNCGNENYGNFCTNCGTKRP
;
A
#
# COMPACT_ATOMS: atom_id res chain seq x y z
N MET A 1 36.14 15.00 -20.10
CA MET A 1 35.06 15.81 -20.68
C MET A 1 33.90 15.81 -19.70
N GLY A 2 33.35 16.97 -19.38
CA GLY A 2 32.29 17.10 -18.38
C GLY A 2 31.62 18.46 -18.45
N LEU A 3 30.44 18.55 -17.85
CA LEU A 3 29.72 19.78 -17.60
C LEU A 3 30.40 20.55 -16.47
N ILE A 4 30.62 21.85 -16.65
CA ILE A 4 31.12 22.75 -15.61
C ILE A 4 30.08 23.84 -15.42
N GLN A 5 29.63 24.03 -14.18
CA GLN A 5 28.66 25.07 -13.85
C GLN A 5 29.24 26.45 -14.15
N SER A 6 28.71 27.12 -15.17
CA SER A 6 29.12 28.46 -15.59
C SER A 6 28.30 29.56 -14.91
N PHE A 7 27.06 29.25 -14.51
CA PHE A 7 26.15 30.19 -13.85
C PHE A 7 25.20 29.47 -12.88
N LYS A 8 24.98 30.05 -11.69
CA LYS A 8 24.01 29.57 -10.70
C LYS A 8 22.70 30.35 -10.80
N GLY A 9 21.58 29.65 -10.95
CA GLY A 9 20.23 30.24 -11.01
C GLY A 9 19.58 30.16 -12.40
N SER A 10 18.33 30.63 -12.50
CA SER A 10 17.59 30.63 -13.76
C SER A 10 18.25 31.57 -14.78
N VAL A 11 18.42 31.06 -15.99
CA VAL A 11 19.11 31.76 -17.07
C VAL A 11 18.08 32.53 -17.90
N SER A 12 18.22 33.86 -17.98
CA SER A 12 17.34 34.67 -18.84
C SER A 12 17.64 34.47 -20.32
N GLY A 13 16.62 34.68 -21.17
CA GLY A 13 16.75 34.51 -22.63
C GLY A 13 17.82 35.40 -23.27
N GLU A 14 18.14 36.57 -22.70
CA GLU A 14 19.20 37.43 -23.23
C GLU A 14 20.62 36.87 -22.98
N LEU A 15 20.84 36.16 -21.87
CA LEU A 15 22.12 35.49 -21.60
C LEU A 15 22.31 34.28 -22.51
N ALA A 16 21.22 33.58 -22.82
CA ALA A 16 21.23 32.45 -23.75
C ALA A 16 21.69 32.81 -25.17
N ASN A 17 21.40 34.04 -25.61
CA ASN A 17 21.79 34.53 -26.94
C ASN A 17 23.31 34.75 -27.11
N GLN A 18 24.09 34.74 -26.02
CA GLN A 18 25.55 34.87 -26.11
C GLN A 18 26.25 33.54 -26.47
N TRP A 19 25.59 32.40 -26.23
CA TRP A 19 26.17 31.09 -26.49
C TRP A 19 26.02 30.67 -27.96
N LYS A 20 27.04 29.96 -28.46
CA LYS A 20 27.06 29.47 -29.85
C LYS A 20 26.03 28.35 -30.05
N GLU A 21 25.94 27.45 -29.07
CA GLU A 21 25.03 26.31 -29.01
C GLU A 21 24.52 26.16 -27.59
N PHE A 22 23.20 25.96 -27.42
CA PHE A 22 22.63 25.66 -26.12
C PHE A 22 21.55 24.59 -26.19
N PHE A 23 21.50 23.75 -25.17
CA PHE A 23 20.51 22.70 -24.97
C PHE A 23 19.57 23.14 -23.87
N VAL A 24 18.26 23.18 -24.16
CA VAL A 24 17.26 23.65 -23.20
C VAL A 24 15.99 22.81 -23.28
N CYS A 25 15.29 22.74 -22.15
CA CYS A 25 13.91 22.29 -22.09
C CYS A 25 13.05 23.45 -21.57
N ASP A 26 12.44 24.22 -22.48
CA ASP A 26 11.69 25.43 -22.14
C ASP A 26 10.47 25.10 -21.23
N SER A 27 9.80 23.97 -21.49
CA SER A 27 8.71 23.47 -20.66
C SER A 27 8.55 21.95 -20.78
N MET A 28 8.27 21.32 -19.63
CA MET A 28 7.76 19.95 -19.54
C MET A 28 6.37 20.02 -18.93
N SER A 29 5.40 19.32 -19.53
CA SER A 29 4.10 19.11 -18.88
C SER A 29 4.29 18.22 -17.65
N SER A 30 3.35 18.29 -16.71
CA SER A 30 3.42 17.53 -15.46
C SER A 30 3.46 16.00 -15.67
N GLU A 31 2.99 15.53 -16.83
CA GLU A 31 2.90 14.11 -17.18
C GLU A 31 4.13 13.56 -17.90
N VAL A 32 5.08 14.44 -18.28
CA VAL A 32 6.33 14.04 -18.91
C VAL A 32 7.35 13.68 -17.84
N LEU A 33 7.86 12.45 -17.90
CA LEU A 33 8.89 11.94 -17.00
C LEU A 33 10.29 12.29 -17.53
N LEU A 34 10.49 12.12 -18.83
CA LEU A 34 11.76 12.35 -19.49
C LEU A 34 11.54 12.96 -20.87
N LYS A 35 12.36 13.95 -21.24
CA LYS A 35 12.31 14.61 -22.54
C LYS A 35 13.70 14.82 -23.10
N ARG A 36 13.89 14.56 -24.39
CA ARG A 36 15.12 14.90 -25.09
C ARG A 36 15.28 16.43 -25.16
N ALA A 37 16.51 16.89 -24.98
CA ALA A 37 16.84 18.31 -25.11
C ALA A 37 16.56 18.86 -26.51
N THR A 38 16.03 20.08 -26.56
CA THR A 38 15.95 20.84 -27.81
C THR A 38 17.28 21.53 -28.05
N HIS A 39 17.94 21.19 -29.16
CA HIS A 39 19.18 21.85 -29.60
C HIS A 39 18.85 23.18 -30.28
N LYS A 40 19.32 24.30 -29.71
CA LYS A 40 19.19 25.63 -30.31
C LYS A 40 20.58 26.13 -30.72
N VAL A 41 20.69 26.47 -32.01
CA VAL A 41 21.95 26.90 -32.64
C VAL A 41 21.88 28.40 -32.95
N SER A 42 22.87 29.16 -32.52
CA SER A 42 23.04 30.57 -32.91
C SER A 42 23.81 30.65 -34.23
N GLY A 43 23.59 31.71 -35.02
CA GLY A 43 24.21 31.89 -36.36
C GLY A 43 25.74 31.99 -36.39
N LYS A 44 26.41 31.86 -35.23
CA LYS A 44 27.88 31.83 -35.05
C LYS A 44 28.43 30.44 -34.69
N SER A 45 27.60 29.39 -34.70
CA SER A 45 28.01 28.02 -34.40
C SER A 45 28.87 27.39 -35.51
N SER A 46 29.82 26.56 -35.11
CA SER A 46 30.62 25.72 -36.00
C SER A 46 29.84 24.51 -36.56
N ASN A 47 28.71 24.15 -35.96
CA ASN A 47 27.80 23.10 -36.41
C ASN A 47 26.77 23.65 -37.41
N THR A 48 27.26 24.07 -38.58
CA THR A 48 26.42 24.62 -39.66
C THR A 48 25.50 23.58 -40.34
N LYS A 49 25.63 22.30 -40.00
CA LYS A 49 24.80 21.20 -40.52
C LYS A 49 23.76 20.67 -39.53
N GLY A 50 23.74 21.16 -38.29
CA GLY A 50 22.65 20.90 -37.35
C GLY A 50 22.54 19.46 -36.85
N ASP A 51 23.66 18.73 -36.74
CA ASP A 51 23.64 17.41 -36.10
C ASP A 51 23.30 17.59 -34.62
N ALA A 52 22.07 17.23 -34.23
CA ALA A 52 21.52 17.38 -32.88
C ALA A 52 22.10 16.36 -31.87
N ASP A 53 22.97 15.48 -32.34
CA ASP A 53 23.60 14.40 -31.57
C ASP A 53 25.11 14.66 -31.32
N VAL A 54 25.64 15.85 -31.62
CA VAL A 54 27.04 16.19 -31.37
C VAL A 54 27.13 17.47 -30.54
N ILE A 55 27.64 17.35 -29.31
CA ILE A 55 27.88 18.48 -28.42
C ILE A 55 29.29 18.98 -28.66
N THR A 56 29.42 20.25 -29.06
CA THR A 56 30.72 20.86 -29.34
C THR A 56 31.30 21.55 -28.10
N LYS A 57 32.60 21.88 -28.16
CA LYS A 57 33.26 22.65 -27.11
C LYS A 57 32.62 24.04 -27.01
N ASP A 58 32.35 24.51 -25.79
CA ASP A 58 31.59 25.74 -25.46
C ASP A 58 30.06 25.61 -25.58
N SER A 59 29.49 24.43 -25.89
CA SER A 59 28.04 24.23 -25.79
C SER A 59 27.57 24.35 -24.34
N VAL A 60 26.40 24.94 -24.12
CA VAL A 60 25.84 25.15 -22.78
C VAL A 60 24.55 24.36 -22.58
N VAL A 61 24.46 23.62 -21.48
CA VAL A 61 23.26 22.92 -21.02
C VAL A 61 22.58 23.78 -19.95
N ILE A 62 21.34 24.17 -20.19
CA ILE A 62 20.56 25.02 -19.28
C ILE A 62 19.56 24.16 -18.52
N VAL A 63 19.75 24.03 -17.21
CA VAL A 63 18.88 23.29 -16.31
C VAL A 63 18.00 24.27 -15.55
N ASN A 64 16.67 24.11 -15.69
CA ASN A 64 15.70 24.90 -14.93
C ASN A 64 15.30 24.18 -13.63
N GLU A 65 14.65 24.90 -12.72
CA GLU A 65 14.15 24.31 -11.48
C GLU A 65 13.11 23.20 -11.72
N GLY A 66 13.20 22.14 -10.92
CA GLY A 66 12.37 20.95 -11.05
C GLY A 66 12.73 20.08 -12.27
N GLN A 67 13.92 20.26 -12.83
CA GLN A 67 14.46 19.44 -13.91
C GLN A 67 15.89 19.02 -13.57
N VAL A 68 16.30 17.85 -14.06
CA VAL A 68 17.68 17.36 -13.99
C VAL A 68 18.13 17.03 -15.41
N ALA A 69 19.33 17.43 -15.80
CA ALA A 69 19.89 17.07 -17.11
C ALA A 69 20.82 15.86 -16.99
N LEU A 70 20.56 14.85 -17.80
CA LEU A 70 21.39 13.66 -17.98
C LEU A 70 22.11 13.77 -19.32
N LEU A 71 23.42 13.68 -19.30
CA LEU A 71 24.24 13.62 -20.50
C LEU A 71 24.57 12.16 -20.81
N VAL A 72 24.25 11.73 -22.02
CA VAL A 72 24.38 10.34 -22.47
C VAL A 72 25.27 10.29 -23.69
N ASP A 73 26.26 9.40 -23.70
CA ASP A 73 27.12 9.09 -24.83
C ASP A 73 27.04 7.59 -25.13
N GLN A 74 26.79 7.23 -26.39
CA GLN A 74 26.62 5.84 -26.83
C GLN A 74 25.65 4.99 -25.97
N GLY A 75 24.62 5.63 -25.41
CA GLY A 75 23.62 4.97 -24.55
C GLY A 75 24.02 4.81 -23.09
N GLN A 76 25.19 5.31 -22.67
CA GLN A 76 25.61 5.35 -21.27
C GLN A 76 25.61 6.78 -20.72
N ILE A 77 25.18 6.95 -19.48
CA ILE A 77 25.20 8.25 -18.80
C ILE A 77 26.64 8.59 -18.44
N ILE A 78 27.13 9.73 -18.94
CA ILE A 78 28.50 10.22 -18.73
C ILE A 78 28.60 11.37 -17.73
N ASP A 79 27.55 12.18 -17.60
CA ASP A 79 27.51 13.30 -16.63
C ASP A 79 26.06 13.67 -16.29
N VAL A 80 25.87 14.30 -15.14
CA VAL A 80 24.54 14.70 -14.64
C VAL A 80 24.58 16.06 -13.97
N ALA A 81 23.68 16.94 -14.37
CA ALA A 81 23.49 18.26 -13.76
C ALA A 81 22.17 18.29 -12.98
N ALA A 82 22.27 18.24 -11.65
CA ALA A 82 21.12 18.17 -10.75
C ALA A 82 20.64 19.55 -10.22
N GLU A 83 21.50 20.57 -10.23
CA GLU A 83 21.13 21.92 -9.79
C GLU A 83 20.69 22.80 -10.97
N ALA A 84 19.75 23.71 -10.74
CA ALA A 84 19.35 24.70 -11.73
C ALA A 84 20.52 25.68 -12.03
N GLY A 85 20.81 25.87 -13.31
CA GLY A 85 21.93 26.68 -13.77
C GLY A 85 22.32 26.43 -15.22
N ALA A 86 23.31 27.18 -15.70
CA ALA A 86 23.95 26.91 -16.99
C ALA A 86 25.26 26.14 -16.76
N TYR A 87 25.47 25.10 -17.57
CA TYR A 87 26.65 24.25 -17.54
C TYR A 87 27.33 24.22 -18.90
N SER A 88 28.59 24.64 -18.98
CA SER A 88 29.39 24.59 -20.20
C SER A 88 30.11 23.25 -20.35
N TRP A 89 30.18 22.73 -21.57
CA TRP A 89 30.92 21.52 -21.91
C TRP A 89 32.42 21.81 -22.13
N GLU A 90 33.28 21.16 -21.34
CA GLU A 90 34.74 21.24 -21.49
C GLU A 90 35.42 19.85 -21.56
N ASP A 91 36.41 19.71 -22.45
CA ASP A 91 37.12 18.45 -22.69
C ASP A 91 37.92 17.93 -21.46
N ASN A 92 38.37 18.85 -20.61
CA ASN A 92 39.14 18.59 -19.39
C ASN A 92 38.30 18.72 -18.10
N GLY A 93 36.99 18.94 -18.21
CA GLY A 93 36.12 19.16 -17.05
C GLY A 93 36.04 17.93 -16.13
N SER A 94 36.17 18.17 -14.83
CA SER A 94 35.71 17.25 -13.79
C SER A 94 34.19 17.16 -13.86
N ALA A 95 33.63 15.95 -13.86
CA ALA A 95 32.17 15.74 -13.82
C ALA A 95 31.53 16.66 -12.78
N SER A 96 30.47 17.39 -13.17
CA SER A 96 29.72 18.24 -12.25
C SER A 96 28.89 17.35 -11.32
N ILE A 97 29.55 16.65 -10.41
CA ILE A 97 28.91 15.93 -9.31
C ILE A 97 28.54 16.95 -8.22
N PHE A 98 27.80 17.98 -8.61
CA PHE A 98 27.13 18.88 -7.68
C PHE A 98 25.70 18.37 -7.53
N ALA A 99 25.64 17.22 -6.89
CA ALA A 99 24.42 16.54 -6.52
C ALA A 99 24.03 17.09 -5.15
N GLY A 100 23.02 17.95 -5.08
CA GLY A 100 22.39 18.39 -3.83
C GLY A 100 21.71 17.21 -3.11
N ASP A 101 20.38 17.19 -3.06
CA ASP A 101 19.60 16.10 -2.42
C ASP A 101 19.85 14.70 -3.03
N PHE A 102 20.45 14.63 -4.22
CA PHE A 102 20.76 13.38 -4.92
C PHE A 102 22.21 12.91 -4.72
N ALA A 103 22.97 13.49 -3.78
CA ALA A 103 24.39 13.19 -3.55
C ALA A 103 24.70 11.69 -3.39
N ASN A 104 23.77 10.91 -2.82
CA ASN A 104 23.98 9.48 -2.60
C ASN A 104 23.79 8.65 -3.87
N VAL A 105 22.91 9.08 -4.78
CA VAL A 105 22.66 8.44 -6.08
C VAL A 105 23.87 8.62 -7.01
N PHE A 106 24.44 9.82 -7.03
CA PHE A 106 25.52 10.16 -7.98
C PHE A 106 26.93 9.79 -7.50
N LYS A 107 27.10 9.31 -6.26
CA LYS A 107 28.41 8.85 -5.74
C LYS A 107 28.96 7.65 -6.51
N GLU A 108 28.12 6.78 -7.07
CA GLU A 108 28.58 5.63 -7.86
C GLU A 108 29.19 6.05 -9.21
N PHE A 109 28.71 7.15 -9.78
CA PHE A 109 29.22 7.71 -11.04
C PHE A 109 30.55 8.47 -10.88
N GLY A 110 30.96 8.79 -9.65
CA GLY A 110 32.18 9.57 -9.36
C GLY A 110 33.50 8.87 -9.68
N ARG A 111 33.49 7.62 -10.15
CA ARG A 111 34.67 6.87 -10.56
C ARG A 111 34.68 6.60 -12.07
N ARG A 112 34.93 7.67 -12.84
CA ARG A 112 35.54 7.68 -14.19
C ARG A 112 35.12 6.54 -15.14
N PHE A 113 34.34 6.89 -16.15
CA PHE A 113 34.56 6.36 -17.49
C PHE A 113 35.41 7.35 -18.29
N THR A 114 36.74 7.23 -18.18
CA THR A 114 37.64 7.81 -19.19
C THR A 114 37.58 6.89 -20.41
N PHE A 115 36.59 7.07 -21.28
CA PHE A 115 36.64 6.48 -22.61
C PHE A 115 37.87 7.06 -23.33
N GLY A 116 38.82 6.18 -23.62
CA GLY A 116 40.12 6.55 -24.15
C GLY A 116 39.99 7.15 -25.54
N GLY A 117 40.17 8.47 -25.66
CA GLY A 117 40.66 9.16 -26.86
C GLY A 117 39.82 9.10 -28.14
N GLU A 118 38.74 8.32 -28.21
CA GLU A 118 37.84 8.30 -29.36
C GLU A 118 36.88 9.49 -29.31
N LYS A 119 36.71 10.16 -30.45
CA LYS A 119 35.79 11.27 -30.58
C LYS A 119 34.37 10.77 -30.33
N PRO A 120 33.57 11.44 -29.48
CA PRO A 120 32.18 11.06 -29.27
C PRO A 120 31.42 11.08 -30.60
N VAL A 121 30.80 9.94 -30.94
CA VAL A 121 30.09 9.75 -32.21
C VAL A 121 28.63 10.17 -32.11
N GLN A 122 28.01 10.02 -30.92
CA GLN A 122 26.63 10.46 -30.63
C GLN A 122 26.43 10.76 -29.14
N GLN A 123 26.28 12.04 -28.82
CA GLN A 123 25.98 12.58 -27.49
C GLN A 123 24.59 13.20 -27.44
N ARG A 124 23.84 12.88 -26.38
CA ARG A 124 22.47 13.35 -26.18
C ARG A 124 22.28 13.88 -24.78
N VAL A 125 21.46 14.93 -24.66
CA VAL A 125 21.02 15.46 -23.38
C VAL A 125 19.56 15.09 -23.19
N TYR A 126 19.23 14.51 -22.04
CA TYR A 126 17.88 14.21 -21.59
C TYR A 126 17.56 15.03 -20.35
N TYR A 127 16.37 15.59 -20.28
CA TYR A 127 15.84 16.28 -19.11
C TYR A 127 14.83 15.39 -18.41
N VAL A 128 14.99 15.22 -17.11
CA VAL A 128 14.09 14.44 -16.24
C VAL A 128 13.31 15.40 -15.36
N ASN A 129 12.00 15.18 -15.27
CA ASN A 129 11.12 15.95 -14.41
C ASN A 129 11.23 15.45 -12.96
N THR A 130 11.62 16.33 -12.03
CA THR A 130 11.72 16.01 -10.59
C THR A 130 10.58 16.60 -9.76
N LYS A 131 9.62 17.26 -10.40
CA LYS A 131 8.44 17.80 -9.73
C LYS A 131 7.49 16.66 -9.32
N ASP A 132 6.70 16.91 -8.29
CA ASP A 132 5.63 16.00 -7.91
C ASP A 132 4.56 15.95 -9.01
N ILE A 133 4.29 14.73 -9.45
CA ILE A 133 3.24 14.40 -10.39
C ILE A 133 2.03 13.99 -9.57
N THR A 134 1.03 14.87 -9.57
CA THR A 134 -0.16 14.73 -8.73
C THR A 134 -1.36 14.26 -9.54
N GLY A 135 -2.34 13.63 -8.87
CA GLY A 135 -3.64 13.33 -9.47
C GLY A 135 -3.69 12.03 -10.26
N LEU A 136 -2.71 11.15 -10.07
CA LEU A 136 -2.72 9.81 -10.65
C LEU A 136 -3.81 8.99 -9.98
N LYS A 137 -4.78 8.53 -10.76
CA LYS A 137 -5.95 7.82 -10.25
C LYS A 137 -5.65 6.34 -10.10
N PHE A 138 -6.16 5.74 -9.03
CA PHE A 138 -6.16 4.30 -8.85
C PHE A 138 -7.54 3.80 -8.40
N GLY A 139 -7.79 2.53 -8.70
CA GLY A 139 -8.96 1.81 -8.23
C GLY A 139 -8.63 0.33 -8.14
N THR A 140 -9.10 -0.33 -7.09
CA THR A 140 -8.91 -1.76 -6.90
C THR A 140 -9.92 -2.52 -7.78
N PRO A 141 -9.49 -3.28 -8.80
CA PRO A 141 -10.42 -4.00 -9.68
C PRO A 141 -11.14 -5.13 -8.93
N SER A 142 -10.41 -5.83 -8.07
CA SER A 142 -10.93 -6.85 -7.17
C SER A 142 -10.99 -6.31 -5.73
N PRO A 143 -11.99 -6.72 -4.93
CA PRO A 143 -12.00 -6.43 -3.51
C PRO A 143 -10.72 -6.96 -2.82
N ILE A 144 -10.17 -6.17 -1.91
CA ILE A 144 -9.00 -6.52 -1.09
C ILE A 144 -9.49 -7.01 0.27
N PRO A 145 -8.99 -8.13 0.81
CA PRO A 145 -9.34 -8.56 2.15
C PRO A 145 -8.88 -7.54 3.20
N PHE A 146 -9.75 -7.22 4.14
CA PHE A 146 -9.52 -6.25 5.21
C PHE A 146 -10.09 -6.80 6.52
N ARG A 147 -9.26 -6.85 7.56
CA ARG A 147 -9.69 -7.31 8.88
C ARG A 147 -10.24 -6.15 9.71
N ILE A 148 -11.50 -6.23 10.11
CA ILE A 148 -12.11 -5.28 11.03
C ILE A 148 -11.89 -5.78 12.45
N LEU A 149 -11.07 -5.06 13.19
CA LEU A 149 -10.88 -5.22 14.63
C LEU A 149 -11.56 -4.06 15.36
N ASP A 150 -12.62 -4.36 16.11
CA ASP A 150 -13.35 -3.39 16.90
C ASP A 150 -13.35 -3.79 18.38
N ALA A 151 -12.39 -3.23 19.12
CA ALA A 151 -12.19 -3.51 20.54
C ALA A 151 -13.40 -3.13 21.41
N ASN A 152 -14.24 -2.17 20.98
CA ASN A 152 -15.38 -1.72 21.77
C ASN A 152 -16.51 -2.75 21.84
N ILE A 153 -16.65 -3.60 20.82
CA ILE A 153 -17.70 -4.63 20.74
C ILE A 153 -17.12 -6.06 20.68
N GLY A 154 -15.79 -6.19 20.70
CA GLY A 154 -15.09 -7.47 20.55
C GLY A 154 -15.34 -8.13 19.19
N LEU A 155 -15.51 -7.32 18.14
CA LEU A 155 -15.74 -7.80 16.78
C LEU A 155 -14.39 -7.93 16.06
N ASP A 156 -14.13 -9.14 15.61
CA ASP A 156 -12.97 -9.51 14.80
C ASP A 156 -13.50 -10.26 13.60
N MET A 157 -13.49 -9.62 12.43
CA MET A 157 -14.01 -10.22 11.21
C MET A 157 -13.19 -9.81 9.99
N ASP A 158 -13.10 -10.71 9.03
CA ASP A 158 -12.61 -10.38 7.70
C ASP A 158 -13.76 -9.86 6.84
N THR A 159 -13.51 -8.74 6.16
CA THR A 159 -14.40 -8.17 5.15
C THR A 159 -13.61 -7.95 3.87
N ASN A 160 -14.29 -7.70 2.77
CA ASN A 160 -13.65 -7.25 1.54
C ASN A 160 -13.84 -5.75 1.34
N LEU A 161 -12.81 -5.09 0.83
CA LEU A 161 -12.82 -3.65 0.63
C LEU A 161 -12.43 -3.30 -0.81
N LYS A 162 -13.25 -2.49 -1.47
CA LYS A 162 -12.88 -1.81 -2.70
C LYS A 162 -12.46 -0.38 -2.37
N CYS A 163 -11.30 0.02 -2.85
CA CYS A 163 -10.76 1.36 -2.63
C CYS A 163 -10.57 2.07 -3.97
N ASN A 164 -10.88 3.36 -4.00
CA ASN A 164 -10.52 4.24 -5.09
C ASN A 164 -9.97 5.55 -4.54
N GLY A 165 -9.04 6.14 -5.28
CA GLY A 165 -8.34 7.31 -4.81
C GLY A 165 -7.34 7.84 -5.82
N ASN A 166 -6.51 8.76 -5.35
CA ASN A 166 -5.45 9.37 -6.12
C ASN A 166 -4.13 9.21 -5.37
N TYR A 167 -3.03 9.11 -6.10
CA TYR A 167 -1.68 9.14 -5.55
C TYR A 167 -0.84 10.18 -6.29
N SER A 168 0.24 10.60 -5.63
CA SER A 168 1.25 11.48 -6.21
C SER A 168 2.60 10.81 -6.11
N MET A 169 3.43 11.00 -7.13
CA MET A 169 4.78 10.46 -7.20
C MET A 169 5.77 11.51 -7.68
N ARG A 170 7.06 11.26 -7.44
CA ARG A 170 8.17 12.02 -8.02
C ARG A 170 9.26 11.09 -8.47
N VAL A 171 10.12 11.59 -9.35
CA VAL A 171 11.38 10.91 -9.68
C VAL A 171 12.36 11.15 -8.53
N SER A 172 12.80 10.07 -7.89
CA SER A 172 13.82 10.05 -6.84
C SER A 172 15.21 9.74 -7.38
N ASP A 173 15.29 8.95 -8.45
CA ASP A 173 16.55 8.64 -9.13
C ASP A 173 16.39 8.81 -10.66
N PRO A 174 16.82 9.96 -11.20
CA PRO A 174 16.79 10.23 -12.64
C PRO A 174 17.61 9.24 -13.47
N THR A 175 18.69 8.70 -12.91
CA THR A 175 19.58 7.77 -13.60
C THR A 175 18.89 6.43 -13.80
N GLN A 176 18.27 5.91 -12.74
CA GLN A 176 17.56 4.64 -12.81
C GLN A 176 16.32 4.72 -13.69
N LEU A 177 15.63 5.86 -13.70
CA LEU A 177 14.55 6.11 -14.64
C LEU A 177 15.02 5.98 -16.10
N TYR A 178 16.19 6.53 -16.43
CA TYR A 178 16.75 6.44 -17.79
C TYR A 178 17.16 5.01 -18.16
N THR A 179 17.87 4.31 -17.27
CA THR A 179 18.39 2.96 -17.55
C THR A 179 17.30 1.90 -17.60
N ALA A 180 16.31 1.98 -16.70
CA ALA A 180 15.29 0.94 -16.53
C ALA A 180 14.07 1.13 -17.44
N ILE A 181 13.68 2.38 -17.71
CA ILE A 181 12.41 2.69 -18.39
C ILE A 181 12.64 3.39 -19.74
N ALA A 182 13.37 4.51 -19.72
CA ALA A 182 13.35 5.47 -20.81
C ALA A 182 14.55 5.34 -21.79
N GLY A 183 15.20 4.17 -21.83
CA GLY A 183 16.40 3.94 -22.63
C GLY A 183 16.22 4.37 -24.09
N ASN A 184 17.04 5.33 -24.53
CA ASN A 184 17.12 5.79 -25.92
C ASN A 184 15.80 6.30 -26.54
N VAL A 185 14.95 6.97 -25.75
CA VAL A 185 13.70 7.60 -26.23
C VAL A 185 13.99 8.64 -27.32
N ARG A 186 13.11 8.69 -28.34
CA ARG A 186 13.22 9.59 -29.49
C ARG A 186 13.01 11.06 -29.10
N ASP A 187 11.89 11.36 -28.44
CA ASP A 187 11.46 12.72 -28.13
C ASP A 187 11.06 12.87 -26.65
N GLU A 188 10.00 12.19 -26.19
CA GLU A 188 9.55 12.24 -24.79
C GLU A 188 9.01 10.90 -24.31
N TYR A 189 9.10 10.68 -23.00
CA TYR A 189 8.56 9.55 -22.28
C TYR A 189 7.57 10.07 -21.23
N THR A 190 6.32 9.63 -21.35
CA THR A 190 5.21 10.12 -20.54
C THR A 190 4.77 9.08 -19.52
N ILE A 191 4.00 9.51 -18.53
CA ILE A 191 3.41 8.58 -17.57
C ILE A 191 2.45 7.62 -18.24
N GLU A 192 1.74 8.05 -19.29
CA GLU A 192 0.78 7.22 -20.01
C GLU A 192 1.42 5.92 -20.52
N ASP A 193 2.69 5.97 -20.92
CA ASP A 193 3.45 4.84 -21.45
C ASP A 193 3.70 3.72 -20.42
N ILE A 194 3.71 4.04 -19.13
CA ILE A 194 3.97 3.08 -18.03
C ILE A 194 2.82 3.00 -17.00
N GLN A 195 1.77 3.80 -17.17
CA GLN A 195 0.72 4.00 -16.18
C GLN A 195 0.06 2.68 -15.76
N ASP A 196 -0.17 1.76 -16.69
CA ASP A 196 -0.84 0.49 -16.39
C ASP A 196 0.03 -0.40 -15.49
N GLN A 197 1.33 -0.43 -15.73
CA GLN A 197 2.29 -1.17 -14.91
C GLN A 197 2.43 -0.55 -13.52
N LEU A 198 2.49 0.78 -13.44
CA LEU A 198 2.50 1.51 -12.16
C LEU A 198 1.21 1.24 -11.38
N ARG A 199 0.05 1.29 -12.03
CA ARG A 199 -1.22 1.00 -11.37
C ARG A 199 -1.28 -0.44 -10.85
N ALA A 200 -0.81 -1.41 -11.62
CA ALA A 200 -0.80 -2.82 -11.22
C ALA A 200 0.08 -3.04 -9.97
N THR A 201 1.32 -2.53 -10.00
CA THR A 201 2.25 -2.62 -8.86
C THR A 201 1.74 -1.85 -7.65
N PHE A 202 1.12 -0.67 -7.84
CA PHE A 202 0.49 0.11 -6.77
C PHE A 202 -0.64 -0.68 -6.09
N VAL A 203 -1.55 -1.29 -6.85
CA VAL A 203 -2.67 -2.07 -6.28
C VAL A 203 -2.15 -3.30 -5.54
N GLN A 204 -1.06 -3.91 -6.00
CA GLN A 204 -0.40 -5.03 -5.33
C GLN A 204 0.17 -4.62 -3.97
N ALA A 205 0.90 -3.49 -3.92
CA ALA A 205 1.45 -2.94 -2.68
C ALA A 205 0.39 -2.38 -1.71
N LEU A 206 -0.77 -1.98 -2.23
CA LEU A 206 -1.89 -1.50 -1.41
C LEU A 206 -2.44 -2.59 -0.48
N GLN A 207 -2.38 -3.86 -0.87
CA GLN A 207 -2.88 -4.97 -0.04
C GLN A 207 -2.14 -5.09 1.31
N PRO A 208 -0.80 -5.24 1.35
CA PRO A 208 -0.07 -5.26 2.61
C PRO A 208 -0.15 -3.94 3.38
N ALA A 209 -0.18 -2.78 2.69
CA ALA A 209 -0.36 -1.48 3.35
C ALA A 209 -1.70 -1.36 4.10
N LEU A 210 -2.80 -1.77 3.48
CA LEU A 210 -4.11 -1.86 4.13
C LEU A 210 -4.12 -2.91 5.25
N GLY A 211 -3.42 -4.02 5.07
CA GLY A 211 -3.21 -5.03 6.12
C GLY A 211 -2.59 -4.45 7.39
N LYS A 212 -1.54 -3.61 7.26
CA LYS A 212 -0.91 -2.91 8.40
C LYS A 212 -1.92 -2.03 9.16
N LEU A 213 -2.75 -1.26 8.45
CA LEU A 213 -3.79 -0.42 9.06
C LEU A 213 -4.92 -1.23 9.71
N SER A 214 -5.29 -2.35 9.10
CA SER A 214 -6.29 -3.26 9.65
C SER A 214 -5.83 -3.80 11.01
N GLY A 215 -4.54 -4.12 11.15
CA GLY A 215 -3.92 -4.56 12.41
C GLY A 215 -3.92 -3.49 13.52
N MET A 216 -4.04 -2.21 13.17
CA MET A 216 -4.18 -1.10 14.12
C MET A 216 -5.61 -0.95 14.67
N GLY A 217 -6.57 -1.76 14.19
CA GLY A 217 -7.99 -1.63 14.57
C GLY A 217 -8.70 -0.44 13.92
N ILE A 218 -8.17 0.04 12.79
CA ILE A 218 -8.79 1.14 12.04
C ILE A 218 -9.99 0.57 11.28
N ARG A 219 -11.16 1.17 11.48
CA ARG A 219 -12.36 0.82 10.71
C ARG A 219 -12.23 1.31 9.26
N PRO A 220 -12.86 0.64 8.29
CA PRO A 220 -12.85 1.09 6.90
C PRO A 220 -13.27 2.56 6.71
N SER A 221 -14.27 3.02 7.47
CA SER A 221 -14.74 4.41 7.44
C SER A 221 -13.70 5.43 7.95
N GLY A 222 -12.75 5.00 8.77
CA GLY A 222 -11.68 5.84 9.32
C GLY A 222 -10.45 5.92 8.42
N ILE A 223 -10.30 5.01 7.45
CA ILE A 223 -9.15 4.93 6.54
C ILE A 223 -8.82 6.28 5.87
N PRO A 224 -9.79 7.09 5.38
CA PRO A 224 -9.48 8.39 4.79
C PRO A 224 -8.80 9.38 5.75
N GLY A 225 -8.87 9.17 7.06
CA GLY A 225 -8.20 9.99 8.07
C GLY A 225 -6.73 9.62 8.30
N TYR A 226 -6.25 8.49 7.79
CA TYR A 226 -4.90 7.96 8.00
C TYR A 226 -4.05 7.99 6.71
N THR A 227 -4.13 9.10 5.97
CA THR A 227 -3.41 9.25 4.69
C THR A 227 -1.90 9.20 4.84
N LYS A 228 -1.37 9.69 5.96
CA LYS A 228 0.07 9.69 6.25
C LYS A 228 0.57 8.26 6.45
N GLU A 229 -0.09 7.51 7.30
CA GLU A 229 0.25 6.12 7.63
C GLU A 229 0.12 5.21 6.41
N ILE A 230 -0.91 5.43 5.57
CA ILE A 230 -1.02 4.74 4.28
C ILE A 230 0.16 5.10 3.38
N SER A 231 0.50 6.38 3.26
CA SER A 231 1.57 6.82 2.37
C SER A 231 2.93 6.25 2.78
N GLU A 232 3.22 6.22 4.08
CA GLU A 232 4.42 5.61 4.64
C GLU A 232 4.44 4.09 4.41
N ALA A 233 3.34 3.41 4.72
CA ALA A 233 3.22 1.97 4.47
C ALA A 233 3.39 1.64 2.97
N MET A 234 2.83 2.45 2.08
CA MET A 234 2.97 2.28 0.63
C MET A 234 4.40 2.55 0.15
N ALA A 235 5.08 3.56 0.70
CA ALA A 235 6.46 3.86 0.37
C ALA A 235 7.39 2.69 0.72
N ASP A 236 7.17 2.05 1.88
CA ASP A 236 7.92 0.87 2.30
C ASP A 236 7.71 -0.32 1.34
N GLU A 237 6.46 -0.62 0.99
CA GLU A 237 6.11 -1.75 0.13
C GLU A 237 6.58 -1.56 -1.33
N LEU A 238 6.62 -0.32 -1.81
CA LEU A 238 7.02 0.00 -3.19
C LEU A 238 8.51 0.35 -3.34
N ASN A 239 9.29 0.34 -2.26
CA ASN A 239 10.70 0.72 -2.31
C ASN A 239 11.48 -0.11 -3.34
N TYR A 240 11.32 -1.44 -3.34
CA TYR A 240 12.00 -2.30 -4.31
C TYR A 240 11.49 -2.10 -5.74
N ASP A 241 10.17 -2.16 -5.94
CA ASP A 241 9.59 -2.16 -7.29
C ASP A 241 9.64 -0.78 -7.98
N TRP A 242 9.60 0.31 -7.22
CA TRP A 242 9.57 1.67 -7.77
C TRP A 242 10.89 2.40 -7.53
N THR A 243 11.35 2.47 -6.28
CA THR A 243 12.53 3.29 -5.96
C THR A 243 13.81 2.64 -6.47
N GLU A 244 14.07 1.38 -6.16
CA GLU A 244 15.30 0.71 -6.61
C GLU A 244 15.28 0.37 -8.11
N LYS A 245 14.13 -0.12 -8.61
CA LYS A 245 14.03 -0.60 -9.99
C LYS A 245 13.79 0.51 -11.01
N TYR A 246 12.99 1.52 -10.68
CA TYR A 246 12.54 2.55 -11.63
C TYR A 246 13.00 3.97 -11.27
N GLY A 247 13.56 4.19 -10.08
CA GLY A 247 13.90 5.53 -9.60
C GLY A 247 12.68 6.40 -9.30
N LEU A 248 11.53 5.80 -8.98
CA LEU A 248 10.28 6.48 -8.64
C LEU A 248 9.99 6.37 -7.15
N ALA A 249 9.50 7.46 -6.55
CA ALA A 249 9.08 7.50 -5.16
C ALA A 249 7.64 8.01 -5.04
N ILE A 250 6.86 7.40 -4.14
CA ILE A 250 5.56 7.93 -3.77
C ILE A 250 5.75 9.10 -2.82
N THR A 251 5.03 10.19 -3.09
CA THR A 251 4.99 11.36 -2.21
C THR A 251 3.75 11.36 -1.33
N SER A 252 2.59 10.97 -1.88
CA SER A 252 1.34 10.93 -1.12
C SER A 252 0.32 9.98 -1.72
N VAL A 253 -0.52 9.40 -0.85
CA VAL A 253 -1.65 8.55 -1.22
C VAL A 253 -2.91 9.07 -0.54
N GLN A 254 -3.98 9.23 -1.32
CA GLN A 254 -5.28 9.70 -0.86
C GLN A 254 -6.36 8.69 -1.25
N ILE A 255 -6.95 8.04 -0.25
CA ILE A 255 -8.11 7.15 -0.44
C ILE A 255 -9.37 8.00 -0.34
N LEU A 256 -10.10 8.13 -1.45
CA LEU A 256 -11.30 8.97 -1.53
C LEU A 256 -12.56 8.23 -1.08
N SER A 257 -12.64 6.94 -1.41
CA SER A 257 -13.78 6.12 -1.03
C SER A 257 -13.37 4.67 -0.79
N THR A 258 -14.03 4.08 0.19
CA THR A 258 -13.86 2.71 0.65
C THR A 258 -15.24 2.06 0.66
N ILE A 259 -15.48 1.16 -0.28
CA ILE A 259 -16.77 0.50 -0.48
C ILE A 259 -16.63 -0.94 -0.01
N ILE A 260 -17.45 -1.32 0.95
CA ILE A 260 -17.63 -2.71 1.37
C ILE A 260 -18.71 -3.33 0.46
N PRO A 261 -18.49 -4.51 -0.14
CA PRO A 261 -19.52 -5.22 -0.89
C PRO A 261 -20.80 -5.43 -0.08
N ASP A 262 -21.96 -5.42 -0.74
CA ASP A 262 -23.28 -5.42 -0.07
C ASP A 262 -23.51 -6.64 0.84
N GLU A 263 -22.97 -7.81 0.47
CA GLU A 263 -23.06 -9.05 1.25
C GLU A 263 -22.34 -8.93 2.61
N ASP A 264 -21.11 -8.42 2.59
CA ASP A 264 -20.32 -8.17 3.79
C ASP A 264 -20.91 -7.00 4.60
N ALA A 265 -21.45 -5.97 3.93
CA ALA A 265 -22.05 -4.81 4.58
C ALA A 265 -23.33 -5.16 5.35
N ALA A 266 -24.19 -6.03 4.79
CA ALA A 266 -25.40 -6.50 5.47
C ALA A 266 -25.06 -7.32 6.71
N THR A 267 -24.06 -8.21 6.59
CA THR A 267 -23.55 -9.03 7.69
C THR A 267 -22.94 -8.17 8.79
N LEU A 268 -22.10 -7.19 8.42
CA LEU A 268 -21.49 -6.26 9.34
C LEU A 268 -22.55 -5.43 10.09
N LYS A 269 -23.61 -4.97 9.41
CA LYS A 269 -24.70 -4.20 10.02
C LYS A 269 -25.49 -5.03 11.03
N GLU A 270 -25.79 -6.30 10.71
CA GLU A 270 -26.48 -7.20 11.63
C GLU A 270 -25.60 -7.52 12.85
N LEU A 271 -24.31 -7.77 12.62
CA LEU A 271 -23.36 -8.00 13.71
C LEU A 271 -23.17 -6.76 14.59
N GLN A 272 -23.07 -5.56 14.02
CA GLN A 272 -23.02 -4.31 14.79
C GLN A 272 -24.29 -4.11 15.61
N LYS A 273 -25.46 -4.42 15.04
CA LYS A 273 -26.73 -4.40 15.78
C LYS A 273 -26.69 -5.41 16.93
N SER A 274 -26.25 -6.64 16.69
CA SER A 274 -26.09 -7.68 17.73
C SER A 274 -25.04 -7.35 18.79
N GLY A 275 -23.96 -6.66 18.42
CA GLY A 275 -22.89 -6.20 19.30
C GLY A 275 -23.35 -5.03 20.16
N ALA A 276 -24.11 -4.09 19.61
CA ALA A 276 -24.77 -3.03 20.39
C ALA A 276 -25.70 -3.64 21.46
N LEU A 277 -26.40 -4.73 21.13
CA LEU A 277 -27.24 -5.48 22.05
C LEU A 277 -26.47 -6.19 23.18
N ARG A 278 -25.14 -6.36 23.09
CA ARG A 278 -24.34 -6.91 24.20
C ARG A 278 -24.08 -5.89 25.31
N SER A 279 -24.17 -4.59 25.03
CA SER A 279 -24.10 -3.59 26.10
C SER A 279 -25.37 -3.69 26.95
N GLN A 280 -25.24 -3.95 28.25
CA GLN A 280 -26.38 -4.22 29.15
C GLN A 280 -27.45 -3.11 29.12
N SER A 281 -27.06 -1.86 28.86
CA SER A 281 -27.96 -0.72 28.70
C SER A 281 -28.80 -0.79 27.41
N MET A 282 -28.23 -1.23 26.29
CA MET A 282 -28.94 -1.37 25.02
C MET A 282 -29.67 -2.71 24.89
N ALA A 283 -29.20 -3.77 25.55
CA ALA A 283 -29.92 -5.04 25.68
C ALA A 283 -31.30 -4.80 26.30
N GLY A 284 -31.34 -4.03 27.40
CA GLY A 284 -32.56 -3.60 28.05
C GLY A 284 -33.43 -2.73 27.15
N ALA A 285 -32.85 -1.72 26.48
CA ALA A 285 -33.58 -0.85 25.57
C ALA A 285 -34.23 -1.62 24.39
N THR A 286 -33.56 -2.64 23.87
CA THR A 286 -34.06 -3.39 22.71
C THR A 286 -35.04 -4.48 23.11
N LEU A 287 -34.91 -5.08 24.30
CA LEU A 287 -35.99 -5.90 24.87
C LEU A 287 -37.25 -5.06 25.10
N VAL A 288 -37.11 -3.85 25.66
CA VAL A 288 -38.22 -2.91 25.82
C VAL A 288 -38.82 -2.51 24.48
N GLN A 289 -37.99 -2.26 23.47
CA GLN A 289 -38.46 -1.89 22.13
C GLN A 289 -39.12 -3.07 21.40
N ALA A 290 -38.58 -4.28 21.49
CA ALA A 290 -39.19 -5.49 20.94
C ALA A 290 -40.53 -5.82 21.64
N GLN A 291 -40.61 -5.61 22.96
CA GLN A 291 -41.86 -5.72 23.70
C GLN A 291 -42.86 -4.64 23.28
N ALA A 292 -42.41 -3.40 23.06
CA ALA A 292 -43.24 -2.30 22.58
C ALA A 292 -43.72 -2.52 21.14
N ASP A 293 -42.89 -3.05 20.24
CA ASP A 293 -43.25 -3.36 18.87
C ASP A 293 -44.18 -4.58 18.80
N ALA A 294 -43.96 -5.60 19.65
CA ALA A 294 -44.90 -6.71 19.82
C ALA A 294 -46.25 -6.22 20.36
N MET A 295 -46.25 -5.27 21.31
CA MET A 295 -47.46 -4.64 21.84
C MET A 295 -48.18 -3.78 20.79
N ARG A 296 -47.44 -3.02 19.97
CA ARG A 296 -48.00 -2.28 18.83
C ARG A 296 -48.59 -3.20 17.77
N ALA A 297 -47.90 -4.28 17.42
CA ALA A 297 -48.37 -5.28 16.45
C ALA A 297 -49.60 -6.05 16.96
N ALA A 298 -49.66 -6.33 18.26
CA ALA A 298 -50.84 -6.90 18.90
C ALA A 298 -52.01 -5.90 18.96
N ALA A 299 -51.73 -4.61 19.22
CA ALA A 299 -52.73 -3.54 19.24
C ALA A 299 -53.26 -3.17 17.84
N SER A 300 -52.43 -3.28 16.79
CA SER A 300 -52.83 -3.02 15.40
C SER A 300 -53.64 -4.17 14.79
N ASN A 301 -53.63 -5.35 15.41
CA ASN A 301 -54.51 -6.46 15.04
C ASN A 301 -55.82 -6.37 15.83
N SER A 302 -56.90 -5.95 15.18
CA SER A 302 -58.22 -5.76 15.80
C SER A 302 -58.79 -7.02 16.47
N ASN A 303 -58.43 -8.22 15.98
CA ASN A 303 -58.76 -9.51 16.61
C ASN A 303 -57.73 -10.01 17.65
N GLY A 304 -56.52 -9.44 17.65
CA GLY A 304 -55.42 -9.81 18.57
C GLY A 304 -55.37 -8.94 19.83
N ALA A 305 -55.84 -7.69 19.75
CA ALA A 305 -55.85 -6.75 20.86
C ALA A 305 -56.74 -7.23 22.03
N ALA A 306 -57.90 -7.83 21.73
CA ALA A 306 -58.80 -8.37 22.74
C ALA A 306 -58.24 -9.63 23.42
N MET A 307 -57.64 -10.55 22.65
CA MET A 307 -56.99 -11.76 23.18
C MET A 307 -55.67 -11.45 23.89
N GLY A 308 -54.94 -10.42 23.46
CA GLY A 308 -53.72 -9.93 24.09
C GLY A 308 -54.00 -9.24 25.43
N PHE A 309 -55.05 -8.43 25.53
CA PHE A 309 -55.49 -7.84 26.80
C PHE A 309 -56.06 -8.89 27.76
N PHE A 310 -56.81 -9.88 27.25
CA PHE A 310 -57.33 -10.98 28.06
C PHE A 310 -56.21 -11.91 28.55
N GLY A 311 -55.25 -12.24 27.70
CA GLY A 311 -54.07 -13.04 28.04
C GLY A 311 -53.11 -12.34 28.99
N MET A 312 -52.91 -11.02 28.84
CA MET A 312 -52.08 -10.23 29.75
C MET A 312 -52.77 -9.99 31.10
N GLY A 313 -54.10 -9.78 31.12
CA GLY A 313 -54.89 -9.69 32.34
C GLY A 313 -54.95 -11.01 33.11
N MET A 314 -55.06 -12.14 32.41
CA MET A 314 -54.98 -13.48 33.00
C MET A 314 -53.57 -13.83 33.47
N ALA A 315 -52.52 -13.44 32.75
CA ALA A 315 -51.14 -13.64 33.18
C ALA A 315 -50.80 -12.80 34.43
N MET A 316 -51.28 -11.55 34.51
CA MET A 316 -51.11 -10.74 35.74
C MET A 316 -51.88 -11.32 36.93
N GLN A 317 -53.05 -11.91 36.70
CA GLN A 317 -53.89 -12.48 37.76
C GLN A 317 -53.46 -13.91 38.17
N ALA A 318 -52.77 -14.64 37.29
CA ALA A 318 -52.26 -16.00 37.54
C ALA A 318 -50.81 -16.05 38.04
N GLY A 319 -50.23 -14.92 38.46
CA GLY A 319 -48.87 -14.87 39.01
C GLY A 319 -47.77 -14.76 37.95
N GLY A 320 -48.00 -13.96 36.91
CA GLY A 320 -47.06 -13.72 35.82
C GLY A 320 -45.71 -13.24 36.33
N ALA A 321 -44.69 -14.06 36.10
CA ALA A 321 -43.29 -13.77 36.37
C ALA A 321 -42.90 -12.42 35.73
N ASN A 322 -42.54 -11.47 36.59
CA ASN A 322 -41.93 -10.21 36.16
C ASN A 322 -40.63 -10.53 35.42
N GLY A 323 -40.45 -9.97 34.22
CA GLY A 323 -39.18 -10.04 33.49
C GLY A 323 -37.99 -9.48 34.29
N ALA A 324 -38.25 -8.72 35.36
CA ALA A 324 -37.26 -8.28 36.34
C ALA A 324 -36.70 -9.42 37.22
N ASP A 325 -37.49 -10.46 37.55
CA ASP A 325 -37.02 -11.60 38.37
C ASP A 325 -36.11 -12.55 37.56
N LEU A 326 -36.34 -12.69 36.26
CA LEU A 326 -35.47 -13.45 35.36
C LEU A 326 -34.09 -12.79 35.19
N LEU A 327 -34.02 -11.46 35.19
CA LEU A 327 -32.75 -10.72 35.14
C LEU A 327 -32.00 -10.80 36.49
N ASN A 328 -32.73 -10.84 37.61
CA ASN A 328 -32.13 -10.95 38.94
C ASN A 328 -31.60 -12.36 39.24
N GLN A 329 -32.24 -13.40 38.69
CA GLN A 329 -31.79 -14.79 38.81
C GLN A 329 -30.52 -15.08 37.97
N GLY A 330 -30.30 -14.34 36.88
CA GLY A 330 -29.05 -14.38 36.10
C GLY A 330 -27.85 -13.73 36.81
N ALA A 331 -28.08 -12.75 37.68
CA ALA A 331 -27.03 -12.07 38.45
C ALA A 331 -26.60 -12.86 39.70
N ALA A 332 -27.51 -13.64 40.30
CA ALA A 332 -27.24 -14.40 41.54
C ALA A 332 -26.37 -15.68 41.33
N MET A 333 -26.23 -16.17 40.10
CA MET A 333 -25.44 -17.38 39.82
C MET A 333 -23.94 -17.11 39.68
N ASN A 334 -23.52 -15.85 39.50
CA ASN A 334 -22.11 -15.48 39.26
C ASN A 334 -21.34 -15.10 40.54
N GLN A 335 -21.92 -15.36 41.72
CA GLN A 335 -21.36 -14.89 43.01
C GLN A 335 -21.21 -16.00 44.06
N MET A 336 -21.16 -17.27 43.65
CA MET A 336 -20.95 -18.41 44.57
C MET A 336 -19.80 -19.33 44.13
N GLY A 337 -18.67 -18.73 43.73
CA GLY A 337 -17.48 -19.45 43.26
C GLY A 337 -16.19 -18.92 43.86
N GLY A 338 -16.08 -18.92 45.19
CA GLY A 338 -14.84 -18.52 45.86
C GLY A 338 -14.84 -18.85 47.35
N GLN A 339 -14.33 -20.03 47.71
CA GLN A 339 -13.32 -20.17 48.77
C GLN A 339 -12.73 -21.59 48.84
N PRO A 340 -11.46 -21.73 49.30
CA PRO A 340 -10.64 -22.93 49.15
C PRO A 340 -10.64 -23.82 50.41
N MET A 341 -10.39 -25.12 50.25
CA MET A 341 -10.06 -26.01 51.38
C MET A 341 -9.01 -27.05 50.97
N GLN A 342 -8.05 -27.22 51.88
CA GLN A 342 -6.76 -27.89 51.74
C GLN A 342 -6.78 -29.37 52.15
N GLY A 343 -5.85 -30.13 51.56
CA GLY A 343 -5.16 -31.31 52.15
C GLY A 343 -5.77 -32.67 51.82
N GLN A 344 -5.06 -33.79 51.65
CA GLN A 344 -3.64 -34.15 51.51
C GLN A 344 -3.61 -35.70 51.33
N GLN A 345 -2.77 -36.25 50.42
CA GLN A 345 -2.22 -37.64 50.38
C GLN A 345 -3.19 -38.83 50.16
N ASN A 346 -2.86 -39.98 49.55
CA ASN A 346 -1.76 -40.51 48.72
C ASN A 346 -2.20 -41.91 48.23
N PHE A 347 -1.59 -42.40 47.15
CA PHE A 347 -1.46 -43.80 46.67
C PHE A 347 -2.57 -44.52 45.86
N ALA A 348 -2.09 -44.95 44.67
CA ALA A 348 -2.27 -46.24 43.98
C ALA A 348 -3.45 -46.42 43.00
N GLY A 349 -3.10 -46.82 41.76
CA GLY A 349 -3.94 -47.70 40.93
C GLY A 349 -4.33 -47.16 39.56
N ALA A 350 -3.70 -47.74 38.53
CA ALA A 350 -4.24 -48.08 37.20
C ALA A 350 -5.46 -47.32 36.60
N GLN A 351 -5.22 -46.76 35.41
CA GLN A 351 -5.99 -46.92 34.16
C GLN A 351 -7.54 -46.92 34.19
N GLY A 352 -8.15 -46.04 33.38
CA GLY A 352 -9.35 -46.38 32.59
C GLY A 352 -10.43 -45.30 32.45
N ALA A 353 -10.67 -44.85 31.20
CA ALA A 353 -11.66 -43.86 30.75
C ALA A 353 -13.14 -44.30 30.87
N PRO A 354 -14.10 -43.42 30.50
CA PRO A 354 -14.79 -43.68 29.22
C PRO A 354 -15.11 -42.44 28.37
N GLN A 355 -14.98 -42.67 27.06
CA GLN A 355 -15.20 -41.85 25.86
C GLN A 355 -16.72 -41.65 25.58
N PRO A 356 -17.17 -40.83 24.59
CA PRO A 356 -17.11 -41.27 23.18
C PRO A 356 -17.04 -40.17 22.09
N GLN A 357 -16.08 -40.29 21.18
CA GLN A 357 -16.20 -39.80 19.79
C GLN A 357 -15.58 -40.88 18.88
N GLY A 358 -16.43 -41.55 18.08
CA GLY A 358 -16.06 -42.64 17.17
C GLY A 358 -15.23 -42.14 15.98
N ALA A 359 -14.28 -42.88 15.40
CA ALA A 359 -14.22 -44.32 15.11
C ALA A 359 -12.85 -44.96 15.54
N PRO A 360 -12.64 -46.28 15.43
CA PRO A 360 -12.02 -47.13 16.46
C PRO A 360 -10.49 -47.04 16.62
N GLN A 361 -10.05 -46.73 17.85
CA GLN A 361 -8.68 -46.88 18.36
C GLN A 361 -8.28 -48.36 18.52
N GLN A 362 -8.28 -49.17 17.45
CA GLN A 362 -7.89 -50.59 17.57
C GLN A 362 -6.59 -50.99 16.88
N ASN A 363 -5.90 -50.14 16.13
CA ASN A 363 -4.64 -50.54 15.47
C ASN A 363 -3.55 -49.46 15.48
N ARG A 364 -3.33 -48.76 16.61
CA ARG A 364 -2.14 -47.93 16.73
C ARG A 364 -0.89 -48.82 16.79
N TRP A 365 0.05 -48.62 15.87
CA TRP A 365 1.36 -49.27 15.90
C TRP A 365 2.45 -48.31 15.43
N PHE A 366 3.65 -48.49 15.98
CA PHE A 366 4.82 -47.73 15.60
C PHE A 366 5.64 -48.52 14.61
N CYS A 367 6.05 -47.87 13.52
CA CYS A 367 6.83 -48.53 12.49
C CYS A 367 8.22 -48.93 13.02
N PRO A 368 8.66 -50.20 12.91
CA PRO A 368 9.98 -50.62 13.39
C PRO A 368 11.13 -50.06 12.54
N ASN A 369 10.85 -49.57 11.33
CA ASN A 369 11.86 -48.99 10.45
C ASN A 369 12.04 -47.48 10.64
N CYS A 370 10.95 -46.72 10.85
CA CYS A 370 11.01 -45.25 10.90
C CYS A 370 10.37 -44.61 12.15
N GLY A 371 9.78 -45.38 13.06
CA GLY A 371 9.22 -44.88 14.32
C GLY A 371 7.92 -44.08 14.22
N ASN A 372 7.34 -43.92 13.02
CA ASN A 372 6.10 -43.15 12.86
C ASN A 372 4.88 -43.88 13.45
N GLU A 373 3.92 -43.13 14.02
CA GLU A 373 2.66 -43.69 14.51
C GLU A 373 1.66 -43.89 13.35
N ASN A 374 1.06 -45.08 13.27
CA ASN A 374 0.13 -45.42 12.20
C ASN A 374 -1.11 -46.12 12.75
N TYR A 375 -2.23 -45.93 12.04
CA TYR A 375 -3.53 -46.50 12.40
C TYR A 375 -4.03 -47.55 11.37
N GLY A 376 -3.33 -47.72 10.24
CA GLY A 376 -3.66 -48.66 9.16
C GLY A 376 -2.69 -49.84 9.03
N ASN A 377 -2.90 -50.70 8.02
CA ASN A 377 -2.09 -51.92 7.80
C ASN A 377 -0.66 -51.66 7.29
N PHE A 378 -0.35 -50.44 6.85
CA PHE A 378 0.95 -50.01 6.35
C PHE A 378 1.34 -48.68 7.00
N CYS A 379 2.65 -48.43 7.09
CA CYS A 379 3.17 -47.18 7.58
C CYS A 379 2.91 -46.06 6.56
N THR A 380 2.32 -44.95 7.01
CA THR A 380 2.03 -43.77 6.18
C THR A 380 3.28 -43.04 5.70
N ASN A 381 4.42 -43.23 6.38
CA ASN A 381 5.67 -42.58 6.05
C ASN A 381 6.56 -43.43 5.13
N CYS A 382 6.74 -44.73 5.43
CA CYS A 382 7.68 -45.58 4.68
C CYS A 382 7.05 -46.82 4.00
N GLY A 383 5.73 -47.00 4.08
CA GLY A 383 5.04 -48.12 3.42
C GLY A 383 5.29 -49.51 4.02
N THR A 384 6.03 -49.62 5.13
CA THR A 384 6.29 -50.90 5.80
C THR A 384 4.97 -51.51 6.31
N LYS A 385 4.74 -52.80 6.07
CA LYS A 385 3.55 -53.52 6.55
C LYS A 385 3.60 -53.65 8.07
N ARG A 386 2.44 -53.61 8.71
CA ARG A 386 2.29 -53.83 10.14
C ARG A 386 2.94 -55.17 10.56
N PRO A 387 3.73 -55.20 11.66
CA PRO A 387 4.32 -56.42 12.20
C PRO A 387 3.27 -57.40 12.72
#